data_AF-A0A3A8HB73-F1
#
_entry.id   AF-A0A3A8HB73-F1
#
_cell.length_a   1.000
_cell.length_b   1.000
_cell.length_c   1.000
_cell.angle_alpha   90.00
_cell.angle_beta   90.00
_cell.angle_gamma   90.00
#
_symmetry.space_group_name_H-M   'P 1'
#
loop_
_entity.id
_entity.type
_entity.pdbx_description
1 polymer ?
#
loop_
_entity_poly.entity_id
_entity_poly.type
_entity_poly.pdbx_seq_one_letter_code
_entity_poly.pdbx_strand_id
1 'polypeptide(L)'
;MVWLLLGACGVAALLGEGADAVAIATIVVLNALVGFLQEYRADRAVLALRALTAPSARVLRDGVSAVIPASQVVPGDALVLEAGDVVAADARLLSAHALLTLEAALTGESTPVDKQVGALPDSTPLAERKDRVFMGTSVAAGAAVAEVTATGMDTELGRIAHLVRTAQEPQTPLQQRLEGVTRMLLVLCVAVGALVAGLGLARGQAGVDLLLAAVALAVAAVPEGLPTVVTLALAVGVQRMVKGHVLVRRMQAVEALGAATVICTDKTGTLTQGIMEVREVWPPEAAPRVLEVAAACCDAELG
;
A
#
# COMPACT_ATOMS: atom_id res chain seq x y z
N MET A 1 5.69 1.84 25.65
CA MET A 1 7.03 2.28 26.08
C MET A 1 7.05 3.78 26.39
N VAL A 2 6.74 4.67 25.44
CA VAL A 2 6.70 6.13 25.66
C VAL A 2 5.79 6.52 26.84
N TRP A 3 4.59 5.94 26.93
CA TRP A 3 3.67 6.16 28.07
C TRP A 3 4.23 5.74 29.44
N LEU A 4 5.04 4.67 29.48
CA LEU A 4 5.66 4.16 30.70
C LEU A 4 6.79 5.10 31.16
N LEU A 5 7.63 5.54 30.23
CA LEU A 5 8.71 6.49 30.50
C LEU A 5 8.17 7.89 30.87
N LEU A 6 7.09 8.33 30.22
CA LEU A 6 6.39 9.56 30.59
C LEU A 6 5.80 9.47 32.00
N GLY A 7 5.20 8.33 32.36
CA GLY A 7 4.71 8.08 33.71
C GLY A 7 5.83 8.09 34.76
N ALA A 8 6.93 7.39 34.49
CA ALA A 8 8.12 7.37 35.35
C ALA A 8 8.73 8.77 35.54
N CYS A 9 8.84 9.55 34.46
CA CYS A 9 9.32 10.93 34.51
C CYS A 9 8.41 11.82 35.35
N GLY A 10 7.09 11.67 35.24
CA GLY A 10 6.12 12.42 36.04
C GLY A 10 6.22 12.08 37.53
N VAL A 11 6.38 10.80 37.88
CA VAL A 11 6.56 10.35 39.27
C VAL A 11 7.86 10.89 39.86
N ALA A 12 8.99 10.81 39.15
CA ALA A 12 10.27 11.34 39.62
C ALA A 12 10.24 12.86 39.84
N ALA A 13 9.59 13.61 38.95
CA ALA A 13 9.43 15.06 39.07
C ALA A 13 8.56 15.45 40.28
N LEU A 14 7.49 14.70 40.56
CA LEU A 14 6.62 14.93 41.71
C LEU A 14 7.30 14.66 43.06
N LEU A 15 8.32 13.80 43.09
CA LEU A 15 9.08 13.46 44.30
C LEU A 15 10.23 14.44 44.60
N GLY A 16 10.48 15.42 43.73
CA GLY A 16 11.54 16.40 43.91
C GLY A 16 12.95 15.93 43.50
N GLU A 17 13.06 14.74 42.90
CA GLU A 17 14.34 14.21 42.40
C GLU A 17 14.63 14.71 40.98
N GLY A 18 15.09 15.96 40.90
CA GLY A 18 15.34 16.64 39.63
C GLY A 18 16.38 15.94 38.75
N ALA A 19 17.38 15.26 39.33
CA ALA A 19 18.42 14.59 38.55
C ALA A 19 17.89 13.39 37.75
N ASP A 20 17.12 12.52 38.40
CA ASP A 20 16.54 11.32 37.76
C ASP A 20 15.44 11.69 36.77
N ALA A 21 14.61 12.69 37.10
CA ALA A 21 13.62 13.22 36.16
C ALA A 21 14.26 13.80 34.89
N VAL A 22 15.36 14.55 35.02
CA VAL A 22 16.10 15.11 33.88
C VAL A 22 16.77 14.00 33.05
N ALA A 23 17.31 12.96 33.69
CA ALA A 23 17.91 11.83 32.99
C ALA A 23 16.85 11.08 32.14
N ILE A 24 15.70 10.74 32.72
CA ILE A 24 14.61 10.05 32.03
C ILE A 24 14.03 10.93 30.91
N ALA A 25 13.80 12.22 31.18
CA ALA A 25 13.29 13.16 30.18
C ALA A 25 14.22 13.26 28.97
N THR A 26 15.53 13.29 29.18
CA THR A 26 16.53 13.35 28.11
C THR A 26 16.43 12.12 27.20
N ILE A 27 16.30 10.92 27.77
CA ILE A 27 16.15 9.67 27.01
C ILE A 27 14.87 9.69 26.16
N VAL A 28 13.75 10.14 26.73
CA VAL A 28 12.46 10.23 26.00
C VAL A 28 12.56 11.19 24.83
N VAL A 29 13.11 12.38 25.04
CA VAL A 29 13.26 13.40 23.98
C VAL A 29 14.15 12.88 22.86
N LEU A 30 15.28 12.26 23.19
CA LEU A 30 16.24 11.77 22.21
C LEU A 30 15.64 10.64 21.37
N ASN A 31 14.92 9.70 22.00
CA ASN A 31 14.21 8.63 21.29
C ASN A 31 13.09 9.16 20.39
N ALA A 32 12.29 10.13 20.87
CA ALA A 32 11.23 10.74 20.08
C ALA A 32 11.78 11.48 18.86
N LEU A 33 12.89 12.22 19.01
CA LEU A 33 13.53 12.96 17.94
C LEU A 33 14.09 12.02 16.86
N VAL A 34 14.77 10.95 17.26
CA VAL A 34 15.31 9.94 16.34
C VAL A 34 14.18 9.24 15.59
N GLY A 35 13.10 8.84 16.27
CA GLY A 35 11.92 8.24 15.64
C GLY A 35 11.26 9.17 14.63
N PHE A 36 11.03 10.43 15.01
CA PHE A 36 10.43 11.43 14.13
C PHE A 36 11.29 11.71 12.88
N LEU A 37 12.62 11.85 13.04
CA LEU A 37 13.53 12.08 11.92
C LEU A 37 13.60 10.91 10.94
N GLN A 38 13.49 9.67 11.43
CA GLN A 38 13.47 8.47 10.59
C GLN A 38 12.20 8.40 9.74
N GLU A 39 11.04 8.71 10.35
CA GLU A 39 9.74 8.62 9.68
C GLU A 39 9.52 9.77 8.69
N TYR A 40 9.89 10.99 9.06
CA TYR A 40 9.73 12.18 8.22
C TYR A 40 10.53 12.09 6.89
N ARG A 41 11.71 11.46 6.91
CA ARG A 41 12.53 11.28 5.71
C ARG A 41 11.96 10.27 4.72
N ALA A 42 11.24 9.25 5.21
CA ALA A 42 10.63 8.23 4.37
C ALA A 42 9.45 8.78 3.55
N ASP A 43 8.58 9.58 4.17
CA ASP A 43 7.37 10.10 3.53
C ASP A 43 7.64 11.15 2.44
N ARG A 44 8.62 12.04 2.63
CA ARG A 44 8.92 13.11 1.65
C ARG A 44 9.44 12.58 0.32
N ALA A 45 10.18 11.47 0.33
CA ALA A 45 10.71 10.88 -0.90
C ALA A 45 9.58 10.33 -1.81
N VAL A 46 8.51 9.83 -1.20
CA VAL A 46 7.37 9.23 -1.92
C VAL A 46 6.44 10.31 -2.50
N LEU A 47 6.23 11.42 -1.76
CA LEU A 47 5.37 12.53 -2.22
C LEU A 47 5.96 13.29 -3.41
N ALA A 48 7.29 13.51 -3.44
CA ALA A 48 7.95 14.24 -4.52
C ALA A 48 7.90 13.49 -5.86
N LEU A 49 7.91 12.15 -5.83
CA LEU A 49 7.82 11.32 -7.04
C LEU A 49 6.41 11.34 -7.66
N ARG A 50 5.34 11.52 -6.87
CA ARG A 50 3.94 11.52 -7.34
C ARG A 50 3.53 12.80 -8.08
N ALA A 51 4.23 13.91 -7.85
CA ALA A 51 3.90 15.21 -8.46
C ALA A 51 4.39 15.37 -9.91
N LEU A 52 5.27 14.48 -10.39
CA LEU A 52 5.95 14.64 -11.69
C LEU A 52 5.23 13.95 -12.88
N THR A 53 4.09 13.29 -12.66
CA THR A 53 3.43 12.43 -13.67
C THR A 53 1.92 12.68 -13.81
N ALA A 54 1.44 13.89 -13.53
CA ALA A 54 0.01 14.18 -13.51
C ALA A 54 -0.61 14.04 -14.93
N PRO A 55 -1.62 13.18 -15.12
CA PRO A 55 -2.24 12.96 -16.42
C PRO A 55 -3.14 14.14 -16.84
N SER A 56 -3.29 14.33 -18.16
CA SER A 56 -4.22 15.28 -18.78
C SER A 56 -5.42 14.56 -19.40
N ALA A 57 -6.53 15.29 -19.58
CA ALA A 57 -7.78 14.80 -20.16
C ALA A 57 -8.28 15.77 -21.22
N ARG A 58 -8.88 15.25 -22.30
CA ARG A 58 -9.57 16.05 -23.30
C ARG A 58 -11.06 16.07 -22.98
N VAL A 59 -11.62 17.27 -22.81
CA VAL A 59 -13.04 17.49 -22.50
C VAL A 59 -13.69 18.40 -23.52
N LEU A 60 -15.00 18.26 -23.70
CA LEU A 60 -15.84 19.18 -24.46
C LEU A 60 -16.65 20.02 -23.47
N ARG A 61 -16.33 21.32 -23.38
CA ARG A 61 -17.06 22.30 -22.56
C ARG A 61 -17.50 23.45 -23.46
N ASP A 62 -18.76 23.88 -23.32
CA ASP A 62 -19.34 24.96 -24.15
C ASP A 62 -19.17 24.76 -25.66
N GLY A 63 -19.18 23.49 -26.12
CA GLY A 63 -18.98 23.12 -27.52
C GLY A 63 -17.53 23.22 -28.03
N VAL A 64 -16.57 23.54 -27.17
CA VAL A 64 -15.15 23.64 -27.50
C VAL A 64 -14.35 22.52 -26.85
N SER A 65 -13.51 21.84 -27.63
CA SER A 65 -12.60 20.83 -27.08
C SER A 65 -11.41 21.50 -26.41
N ALA A 66 -11.16 21.14 -25.15
CA ALA A 66 -10.06 21.65 -24.35
C ALA A 66 -9.31 20.50 -23.67
N VAL A 67 -7.98 20.61 -23.60
CA VAL A 67 -7.15 19.70 -22.82
C VAL A 67 -6.92 20.33 -21.45
N ILE A 68 -7.38 19.65 -20.40
CA ILE A 68 -7.28 20.09 -19.01
C ILE A 68 -6.53 19.05 -18.18
N PRO A 69 -5.95 19.42 -17.02
CA PRO A 69 -5.45 18.43 -16.08
C PRO A 69 -6.57 17.48 -15.65
N ALA A 70 -6.28 16.18 -15.54
CA ALA A 70 -7.28 15.18 -15.14
C ALA A 70 -7.93 15.49 -13.77
N SER A 71 -7.21 16.19 -12.89
CA SER A 71 -7.72 16.65 -11.58
C SER A 71 -8.80 17.74 -11.67
N GLN A 72 -9.01 18.34 -12.83
CA GLN A 72 -10.03 19.37 -13.07
C GLN A 72 -11.28 18.83 -13.77
N VAL A 73 -11.30 17.53 -14.10
CA VAL A 73 -12.47 16.83 -14.64
C VAL A 73 -13.52 16.71 -13.53
N VAL A 74 -14.77 17.01 -13.84
CA VAL A 74 -15.90 16.93 -12.90
C VAL A 74 -17.06 16.12 -13.50
N PRO A 75 -17.95 15.55 -12.66
CA PRO A 75 -19.17 14.91 -13.14
C PRO A 75 -19.99 15.84 -14.03
N GLY A 76 -20.49 15.30 -15.15
CA GLY A 76 -21.19 16.05 -16.20
C GLY A 76 -20.29 16.61 -17.32
N ASP A 77 -18.96 16.56 -17.18
CA ASP A 77 -18.07 16.84 -18.32
C ASP A 77 -18.26 15.78 -19.42
N ALA A 78 -18.10 16.17 -20.69
CA ALA A 78 -18.01 15.23 -21.80
C ALA A 78 -16.54 14.95 -22.12
N LEU A 79 -16.06 13.75 -21.80
CA LEU A 79 -14.75 13.25 -22.23
C LEU A 79 -14.77 12.96 -23.72
N VAL A 80 -13.72 13.40 -24.41
CA VAL A 80 -13.44 13.03 -25.80
C VAL A 80 -12.24 12.08 -25.77
N LEU A 81 -12.45 10.86 -26.25
CA LEU A 81 -11.49 9.77 -26.15
C LEU A 81 -11.07 9.31 -27.54
N GLU A 82 -9.76 9.16 -27.75
CA GLU A 82 -9.15 8.63 -28.96
C GLU A 82 -8.15 7.53 -28.62
N ALA A 83 -7.75 6.74 -29.62
CA ALA A 83 -6.74 5.70 -29.45
C ALA A 83 -5.44 6.26 -28.84
N GLY A 84 -4.95 5.59 -27.79
CA GLY A 84 -3.79 6.01 -27.01
C GLY A 84 -4.10 6.82 -25.77
N ASP A 85 -5.34 7.33 -25.61
CA ASP A 85 -5.73 8.08 -24.41
C ASP A 85 -5.86 7.17 -23.18
N VAL A 86 -5.50 7.73 -22.02
CA VAL A 86 -5.84 7.17 -20.71
C VAL A 86 -7.11 7.84 -20.21
N VAL A 87 -8.09 7.02 -19.84
CA VAL A 87 -9.39 7.49 -19.37
C VAL A 87 -9.23 8.19 -18.01
N ALA A 88 -9.61 9.46 -17.94
CA ALA A 88 -9.37 10.32 -16.79
C ALA A 88 -10.39 10.17 -15.64
N ALA A 89 -11.57 9.64 -15.93
CA ALA A 89 -12.68 9.49 -14.98
C ALA A 89 -13.64 8.38 -15.45
N ASP A 90 -14.48 7.86 -14.55
CA ASP A 90 -15.52 6.91 -14.94
C ASP A 90 -16.62 7.65 -15.70
N ALA A 91 -16.93 7.20 -16.90
CA ALA A 91 -17.84 7.91 -17.80
C ALA A 91 -18.74 6.96 -18.60
N ARG A 92 -19.99 7.36 -18.80
CA ARG A 92 -20.97 6.62 -19.61
C ARG A 92 -20.86 7.04 -21.07
N LEU A 93 -20.86 6.08 -21.98
CA LEU A 93 -20.73 6.34 -23.41
C LEU A 93 -21.97 7.05 -23.95
N LEU A 94 -21.76 8.18 -24.61
CA LEU A 94 -22.76 8.89 -25.41
C LEU A 94 -22.67 8.49 -26.88
N SER A 95 -21.43 8.32 -27.38
CA SER A 95 -21.14 7.82 -28.72
C SER A 95 -19.86 6.99 -28.70
N ALA A 96 -19.79 5.95 -29.53
CA ALA A 96 -18.62 5.09 -29.66
C ALA A 96 -18.49 4.61 -31.10
N HIS A 97 -17.29 4.69 -31.66
CA HIS A 97 -16.98 4.26 -33.02
C HIS A 97 -15.77 3.32 -32.98
N ALA A 98 -16.02 2.03 -33.19
CA ALA A 98 -15.00 0.96 -33.10
C ALA A 98 -14.15 1.06 -31.81
N LEU A 99 -14.78 1.45 -30.69
CA LEU A 99 -14.08 1.71 -29.45
C LEU A 99 -13.65 0.39 -28.79
N LEU A 100 -12.34 0.22 -28.65
CA LEU A 100 -11.71 -0.88 -27.92
C LEU A 100 -10.93 -0.30 -26.73
N THR A 101 -11.17 -0.82 -25.53
CA THR A 101 -10.46 -0.39 -24.30
C THR A 101 -9.69 -1.53 -23.66
N LEU A 102 -8.51 -1.24 -23.10
CA LEU A 102 -7.72 -2.17 -22.30
C LEU A 102 -8.02 -1.94 -20.81
N GLU A 103 -8.69 -2.91 -20.19
CA GLU A 103 -9.20 -2.78 -18.82
C GLU A 103 -8.44 -3.64 -17.81
N ALA A 104 -7.26 -4.15 -18.19
CA ALA A 104 -6.43 -5.02 -17.35
C ALA A 104 -6.11 -4.43 -15.97
N ALA A 105 -5.98 -3.10 -15.88
CA ALA A 105 -5.75 -2.40 -14.60
C ALA A 105 -6.90 -2.58 -13.59
N LEU A 106 -8.11 -2.91 -14.06
CA LEU A 106 -9.33 -3.02 -13.26
C LEU A 106 -9.86 -4.46 -13.20
N THR A 107 -9.72 -5.22 -14.29
CA THR A 107 -10.26 -6.59 -14.42
C THR A 107 -9.20 -7.69 -14.37
N GLY A 108 -7.92 -7.36 -14.57
CA GLY A 108 -6.83 -8.34 -14.70
C GLY A 108 -6.80 -9.09 -16.04
N GLU A 109 -7.69 -8.75 -16.98
CA GLU A 109 -7.73 -9.40 -18.29
C GLU A 109 -7.13 -8.49 -19.37
N SER A 110 -6.20 -9.02 -20.16
CA SER A 110 -5.45 -8.26 -21.18
C SER A 110 -6.20 -8.10 -22.52
N THR A 111 -7.31 -8.81 -22.72
CA THR A 111 -8.06 -8.77 -23.97
C THR A 111 -8.79 -7.42 -24.13
N PRO A 112 -8.67 -6.74 -25.28
CA PRO A 112 -9.44 -5.54 -25.54
C PRO A 112 -10.94 -5.77 -25.43
N VAL A 113 -11.65 -4.84 -24.78
CA VAL A 113 -13.09 -4.89 -24.59
C VAL A 113 -13.76 -3.97 -25.61
N ASP A 114 -14.66 -4.54 -26.42
CA ASP A 114 -15.54 -3.78 -27.32
C ASP A 114 -16.62 -3.04 -26.53
N LYS A 115 -16.65 -1.72 -26.72
CA LYS A 115 -17.49 -0.78 -25.99
C LYS A 115 -18.61 -0.25 -26.88
N GLN A 116 -19.82 -0.24 -26.33
CA GLN A 116 -21.04 0.03 -27.08
C GLN A 116 -21.97 0.95 -26.31
N VAL A 117 -22.67 1.84 -27.01
CA VAL A 117 -23.71 2.67 -26.41
C VAL A 117 -24.95 1.81 -26.14
N GLY A 118 -25.47 1.90 -24.92
CA GLY A 118 -26.69 1.19 -24.51
C GLY A 118 -26.78 1.16 -22.99
N ALA A 119 -27.98 1.26 -22.42
CA ALA A 119 -28.12 1.12 -20.97
C ALA A 119 -27.99 -0.36 -20.58
N LEU A 120 -27.08 -0.66 -19.65
CA LEU A 120 -27.02 -1.96 -18.97
C LEU A 120 -27.57 -1.81 -17.55
N PRO A 121 -28.18 -2.88 -16.98
CA PRO A 121 -28.59 -2.88 -15.58
C PRO A 121 -27.40 -2.60 -14.65
N ASP A 122 -27.62 -1.85 -13.55
CA ASP A 122 -26.54 -1.58 -12.58
C ASP A 122 -25.98 -2.85 -11.91
N SER A 123 -26.77 -3.93 -11.90
CA SER A 123 -26.37 -5.25 -11.43
C SER A 123 -25.39 -5.98 -12.35
N THR A 124 -25.13 -5.47 -13.56
CA THR A 124 -24.17 -6.08 -14.49
C THR A 124 -22.77 -6.08 -13.88
N PRO A 125 -22.06 -7.23 -13.88
CA PRO A 125 -20.69 -7.34 -13.39
C PRO A 125 -19.78 -6.31 -14.05
N LEU A 126 -18.80 -5.78 -13.31
CA LEU A 126 -17.96 -4.69 -13.78
C LEU A 126 -17.24 -5.01 -15.11
N ALA A 127 -16.74 -6.24 -15.27
CA ALA A 127 -16.09 -6.70 -16.51
C ALA A 127 -17.04 -6.79 -17.72
N GLU A 128 -18.36 -6.80 -17.51
CA GLU A 128 -19.37 -6.90 -18.56
C GLU A 128 -20.01 -5.55 -18.90
N ARG A 129 -19.68 -4.48 -18.16
CA ARG A 129 -20.22 -3.14 -18.39
C ARG A 129 -19.56 -2.50 -19.61
N LYS A 130 -20.11 -2.79 -20.78
CA LYS A 130 -19.65 -2.27 -22.09
C LYS A 130 -20.15 -0.87 -22.42
N ASP A 131 -21.07 -0.34 -21.61
CA ASP A 131 -21.74 0.96 -21.76
C ASP A 131 -20.95 2.16 -21.23
N ARG A 132 -19.79 1.90 -20.62
CA ARG A 132 -19.00 2.88 -19.90
C ARG A 132 -17.50 2.59 -20.02
N VAL A 133 -16.73 3.63 -19.75
CA VAL A 133 -15.27 3.59 -19.63
C VAL A 133 -14.88 3.91 -18.19
N PHE A 134 -13.71 3.44 -17.77
CA PHE A 134 -13.28 3.50 -16.37
C PHE A 134 -11.96 4.25 -16.21
N MET A 135 -11.83 5.02 -15.14
CA MET A 135 -10.62 5.75 -14.81
C MET A 135 -9.39 4.82 -14.79
N GLY A 136 -8.32 5.22 -15.48
CA GLY A 136 -7.04 4.51 -15.50
C GLY A 136 -6.95 3.36 -16.51
N THR A 137 -8.02 3.07 -17.27
CA THR A 137 -7.95 2.20 -18.46
C THR A 137 -7.46 3.00 -19.67
N SER A 138 -7.00 2.31 -20.71
CA SER A 138 -6.54 2.97 -21.95
C SER A 138 -7.42 2.60 -23.14
N VAL A 139 -7.47 3.50 -24.12
CA VAL A 139 -8.15 3.27 -25.39
C VAL A 139 -7.17 2.61 -26.36
N ALA A 140 -7.44 1.37 -26.75
CA ALA A 140 -6.64 0.66 -27.74
C ALA A 140 -6.92 1.13 -29.17
N ALA A 141 -8.20 1.35 -29.49
CA ALA A 141 -8.62 1.75 -30.82
C ALA A 141 -9.96 2.49 -30.79
N GLY A 142 -10.25 3.20 -31.88
CA GLY A 142 -11.50 3.92 -32.08
C GLY A 142 -11.56 5.27 -31.37
N ALA A 143 -12.76 5.83 -31.34
CA ALA A 143 -13.04 7.10 -30.70
C ALA A 143 -14.42 7.11 -30.04
N ALA A 144 -14.57 7.90 -28.99
CA ALA A 144 -15.83 8.01 -28.25
C ALA A 144 -16.00 9.36 -27.56
N VAL A 145 -17.26 9.71 -27.31
CA VAL A 145 -17.64 10.77 -26.39
C VAL A 145 -18.37 10.14 -25.21
N ALA A 146 -17.96 10.47 -23.99
CA ALA A 146 -18.50 9.89 -22.77
C ALA A 146 -18.81 10.96 -21.73
N GLU A 147 -19.95 10.87 -21.06
CA GLU A 147 -20.33 11.78 -19.97
C GLU A 147 -19.75 11.26 -18.65
N VAL A 148 -19.01 12.11 -17.94
CA VAL A 148 -18.39 11.76 -16.66
C VAL A 148 -19.46 11.51 -15.61
N THR A 149 -19.46 10.31 -15.06
CA THR A 149 -20.38 9.88 -13.99
C THR A 149 -19.74 9.93 -12.60
N ALA A 150 -18.43 9.68 -12.50
CA ALA A 150 -17.71 9.72 -11.22
C ALA A 150 -16.25 10.11 -11.41
N THR A 151 -15.68 10.77 -10.41
CA THR A 151 -14.30 11.29 -10.41
C THR A 151 -13.60 10.97 -9.09
N GLY A 152 -12.28 10.85 -9.11
CA GLY A 152 -11.49 10.66 -7.89
C GLY A 152 -11.87 9.38 -7.13
N MET A 153 -12.13 9.49 -5.83
CA MET A 153 -12.40 8.34 -4.95
C MET A 153 -13.75 7.66 -5.21
N ASP A 154 -14.66 8.32 -5.93
CA ASP A 154 -15.99 7.78 -6.25
C ASP A 154 -15.99 6.87 -7.49
N THR A 155 -14.90 6.87 -8.26
CA THR A 155 -14.67 5.94 -9.39
C THR A 155 -14.47 4.50 -8.90
N GLU A 156 -14.63 3.51 -9.76
CA GLU A 156 -14.38 2.10 -9.41
C GLU A 156 -12.92 1.87 -9.00
N LEU A 157 -11.96 2.48 -9.71
CA LEU A 157 -10.54 2.44 -9.32
C LEU A 157 -10.31 3.18 -7.99
N GLY A 158 -10.99 4.31 -7.77
CA GLY A 158 -10.96 5.07 -6.52
C GLY A 158 -11.48 4.29 -5.33
N ARG A 159 -12.58 3.53 -5.51
CA ARG A 159 -13.14 2.63 -4.49
C ARG A 159 -12.19 1.50 -4.15
N ILE A 160 -11.55 0.89 -5.15
CA ILE A 160 -10.51 -0.12 -4.93
C ILE A 160 -9.34 0.49 -4.14
N ALA A 161 -8.88 1.67 -4.53
CA ALA A 161 -7.83 2.39 -3.81
C ALA A 161 -8.23 2.71 -2.35
N HIS A 162 -9.50 3.06 -2.12
CA HIS A 162 -10.04 3.26 -0.78
C HIS A 162 -9.97 1.98 0.04
N LEU A 163 -10.50 0.86 -0.50
CA LEU A 163 -10.49 -0.44 0.16
C LEU A 163 -9.08 -0.87 0.55
N VAL A 164 -8.12 -0.71 -0.37
CA VAL A 164 -6.69 -1.01 -0.13
C VAL A 164 -6.12 -0.13 0.98
N ARG A 165 -6.48 1.16 1.02
CA ARG A 165 -5.97 2.10 2.03
C ARG A 165 -6.60 1.90 3.41
N THR A 166 -7.88 1.52 3.47
CA THR A 166 -8.61 1.30 4.73
C THR A 166 -8.45 -0.09 5.28
N ALA A 167 -7.95 -1.05 4.49
CA ALA A 167 -7.55 -2.35 4.99
C ALA A 167 -6.47 -2.15 6.07
N GLN A 168 -6.81 -2.49 7.31
CA GLN A 168 -5.82 -2.47 8.39
C GLN A 168 -4.81 -3.58 8.12
N GLU A 169 -3.53 -3.21 8.06
CA GLU A 169 -2.47 -4.21 8.00
C GLU A 169 -2.38 -4.91 9.36
N PRO A 170 -2.61 -6.23 9.42
CA PRO A 170 -2.45 -6.97 10.65
C PRO A 170 -0.99 -6.90 11.11
N GLN A 171 -0.79 -6.86 12.42
CA GLN A 171 0.55 -6.96 13.01
C GLN A 171 1.24 -8.23 12.54
N THR A 172 2.52 -8.14 12.25
CA THR A 172 3.27 -9.30 11.79
C THR A 172 3.51 -10.31 12.93
N PRO A 173 3.71 -11.61 12.63
CA PRO A 173 3.94 -12.61 13.68
C PRO A 173 5.12 -12.28 14.59
N LEU A 174 6.19 -11.69 14.05
CA LEU A 174 7.30 -11.18 14.83
C LEU A 174 6.85 -10.06 15.79
N GLN A 175 6.10 -9.07 15.30
CA GLN A 175 5.57 -7.99 16.15
C GLN A 175 4.72 -8.54 17.30
N GLN A 176 3.82 -9.48 17.03
CA GLN A 176 2.98 -10.13 18.05
C GLN A 176 3.84 -10.85 19.11
N ARG A 177 4.89 -11.56 18.69
CA ARG A 177 5.83 -12.22 19.61
C ARG A 177 6.61 -11.20 20.45
N LEU A 178 7.06 -10.10 19.85
CA LEU A 178 7.76 -9.03 20.54
C LEU A 178 6.88 -8.33 21.58
N GLU A 179 5.60 -8.10 21.27
CA GLU A 179 4.63 -7.60 22.23
C GLU A 179 4.40 -8.59 23.37
N GLY A 180 4.31 -9.88 23.08
CA GLY A 180 4.23 -10.93 24.09
C GLY A 180 5.42 -10.93 25.04
N VAL A 181 6.66 -10.85 24.51
CA VAL A 181 7.89 -10.74 25.30
C VAL A 181 7.90 -9.45 26.12
N THR A 182 7.52 -8.32 25.52
CA THR A 182 7.44 -7.03 26.21
C THR A 182 6.45 -7.07 27.37
N ARG A 183 5.27 -7.69 27.17
CA ARG A 183 4.26 -7.85 28.22
C ARG A 183 4.74 -8.77 29.34
N MET A 184 5.41 -9.86 29.00
CA MET A 184 6.00 -10.78 29.98
C MET A 184 7.06 -10.07 30.83
N LEU A 185 7.99 -9.34 30.21
CA LEU A 185 9.00 -8.56 30.90
C LEU A 185 8.38 -7.50 31.80
N LEU A 186 7.35 -6.79 31.32
CA LEU A 186 6.65 -5.77 32.10
C LEU A 186 5.99 -6.37 33.35
N VAL A 187 5.30 -7.51 33.23
CA VAL A 187 4.71 -8.21 34.38
C VAL A 187 5.79 -8.64 35.37
N LEU A 188 6.91 -9.18 34.89
CA LEU A 188 8.03 -9.58 35.73
C LEU A 188 8.63 -8.38 36.47
N CYS A 189 8.82 -7.24 35.80
CA CYS A 189 9.35 -6.01 36.40
C CYS A 189 8.44 -5.49 37.50
N VAL A 190 7.13 -5.45 37.26
CA VAL A 190 6.15 -5.03 38.27
C VAL A 190 6.12 -5.99 39.45
N ALA A 191 6.19 -7.31 39.20
CA ALA A 191 6.22 -8.31 40.27
C ALA A 191 7.47 -8.18 41.15
N VAL A 192 8.66 -8.04 40.54
CA VAL A 192 9.92 -7.84 41.27
C VAL A 192 9.92 -6.49 41.99
N GLY A 193 9.45 -5.42 41.33
CA GLY A 193 9.33 -4.10 41.93
C GLY A 193 8.40 -4.10 43.16
N ALA A 194 7.25 -4.76 43.07
CA ALA A 194 6.33 -4.93 44.19
C ALA A 194 6.94 -5.76 45.33
N LEU A 195 7.71 -6.82 45.00
CA LEU A 195 8.42 -7.62 45.99
C LEU A 195 9.48 -6.80 46.74
N VAL A 196 10.31 -6.05 46.01
CA VAL A 196 11.34 -5.17 46.58
C VAL A 196 10.68 -4.08 47.44
N ALA A 197 9.61 -3.45 46.93
CA ALA A 197 8.83 -2.46 47.67
C ALA A 197 8.27 -3.03 48.99
N GLY A 198 7.66 -4.22 48.93
CA GLY A 198 7.10 -4.90 50.11
C GLY A 198 8.15 -5.26 51.15
N LEU A 199 9.32 -5.78 50.72
CA LEU A 199 10.43 -6.10 51.61
C LEU A 199 11.06 -4.84 52.24
N GLY A 200 11.18 -3.75 51.48
CA GLY A 200 11.72 -2.49 51.99
C GLY A 200 10.79 -1.83 53.00
N LEU A 201 9.48 -1.85 52.76
CA LEU A 201 8.48 -1.40 53.74
C LEU A 201 8.55 -2.23 55.03
N ALA A 202 8.68 -3.56 54.91
CA ALA A 202 8.85 -4.44 56.08
C ALA A 202 10.16 -4.17 56.86
N ARG A 203 11.17 -3.58 56.21
CA ARG A 203 12.44 -3.14 56.83
C ARG A 203 12.41 -1.69 57.32
N GLY A 204 11.29 -0.97 57.18
CA GLY A 204 11.14 0.42 57.62
C GLY A 204 11.85 1.45 56.73
N GLN A 205 12.13 1.13 55.46
CA GLN A 205 12.71 2.09 54.51
C GLN A 205 11.70 3.18 54.13
N ALA A 206 12.22 4.36 53.77
CA ALA A 206 11.38 5.46 53.30
C ALA A 206 10.68 5.08 51.98
N GLY A 207 9.37 5.35 51.90
CA GLY A 207 8.57 5.00 50.71
C GLY A 207 9.05 5.70 49.42
N VAL A 208 9.72 6.84 49.55
CA VAL A 208 10.31 7.59 48.43
C VAL A 208 11.48 6.81 47.82
N ASP A 209 12.43 6.35 48.63
CA ASP A 209 13.59 5.57 48.17
C ASP A 209 13.17 4.26 47.49
N LEU A 210 12.12 3.62 48.01
CA LEU A 210 11.54 2.40 47.43
C LEU A 210 10.87 2.64 46.08
N LEU A 211 10.19 3.79 45.93
CA LEU A 211 9.55 4.19 44.68
C LEU A 211 10.59 4.52 43.61
N LEU A 212 11.66 5.22 43.98
CA LEU A 212 12.77 5.55 43.08
C LEU A 212 13.52 4.29 42.64
N ALA A 213 13.80 3.36 43.56
CA ALA A 213 14.37 2.06 43.23
C ALA A 213 13.48 1.25 42.27
N ALA A 214 12.16 1.29 42.45
CA ALA A 214 11.21 0.63 41.56
C ALA A 214 11.18 1.27 40.15
N VAL A 215 11.24 2.60 40.07
CA VAL A 215 11.32 3.34 38.80
C VAL A 215 12.64 3.05 38.09
N ALA A 216 13.77 3.10 38.79
CA ALA A 216 15.09 2.78 38.24
C ALA A 216 15.15 1.34 37.71
N LEU A 217 14.58 0.38 38.45
CA LEU A 217 14.47 -1.01 38.02
C LEU A 217 13.60 -1.15 36.77
N ALA A 218 12.46 -0.45 36.72
CA ALA A 218 11.56 -0.48 35.57
C ALA A 218 12.22 0.09 34.30
N VAL A 219 12.97 1.19 34.42
CA VAL A 219 13.73 1.78 33.30
C VAL A 219 14.87 0.84 32.86
N ALA A 220 15.63 0.29 33.80
CA ALA A 220 16.74 -0.62 33.50
C ALA A 220 16.30 -1.91 32.79
N ALA A 221 15.07 -2.34 33.02
CA ALA A 221 14.52 -3.56 32.43
C ALA A 221 13.83 -3.34 31.06
N VAL A 222 13.74 -2.10 30.57
CA VAL A 222 13.23 -1.83 29.22
C VAL A 222 14.20 -2.40 28.19
N PRO A 223 13.77 -3.32 27.32
CA PRO A 223 14.64 -3.95 26.34
C PRO A 223 14.83 -3.04 25.11
N GLU A 224 15.50 -1.89 25.29
CA GLU A 224 15.71 -0.89 24.23
C GLU A 224 16.54 -1.42 23.06
N GLY A 225 17.40 -2.41 23.31
CA GLY A 225 18.19 -3.06 22.26
C GLY A 225 17.36 -3.94 21.32
N LEU A 226 16.17 -4.38 21.74
CA LEU A 226 15.44 -5.43 21.06
C LEU A 226 14.83 -4.96 19.72
N PRO A 227 14.17 -3.78 19.63
CA PRO A 227 13.79 -3.20 18.34
C PRO A 227 14.98 -3.00 17.40
N THR A 228 16.11 -2.54 17.93
CA THR A 228 17.34 -2.27 17.15
C THR A 228 17.91 -3.55 16.52
N VAL A 229 18.01 -4.62 17.30
CA VAL A 229 18.48 -5.93 16.82
C VAL A 229 17.53 -6.49 15.76
N VAL A 230 16.23 -6.35 15.96
CA VAL A 230 15.22 -6.80 14.98
C VAL A 230 15.34 -6.02 13.67
N THR A 231 15.43 -4.69 13.72
CA THR A 231 15.62 -3.87 12.53
C THR A 231 16.89 -4.22 11.79
N LEU A 232 18.00 -4.44 12.49
CA LEU A 232 19.27 -4.84 11.88
C LEU A 232 19.17 -6.22 11.20
N ALA A 233 18.54 -7.18 11.87
CA ALA A 233 18.32 -8.52 11.30
C ALA A 233 17.44 -8.46 10.04
N LEU A 234 16.35 -7.69 10.06
CA LEU A 234 15.48 -7.46 8.89
C LEU A 234 16.24 -6.75 7.77
N ALA A 235 17.08 -5.76 8.08
CA ALA A 235 17.90 -5.04 7.09
C ALA A 235 18.87 -5.98 6.36
N VAL A 236 19.52 -6.91 7.08
CA VAL A 236 20.35 -7.97 6.45
C VAL A 236 19.50 -8.86 5.53
N GLY A 237 18.27 -9.20 5.95
CA GLY A 237 17.32 -9.94 5.12
C GLY A 237 16.98 -9.20 3.82
N VAL A 238 16.64 -7.90 3.92
CA VAL A 238 16.36 -7.03 2.76
C VAL A 238 17.55 -6.99 1.82
N GLN A 239 18.77 -6.81 2.33
CA GLN A 239 19.98 -6.79 1.49
C GLN A 239 20.17 -8.10 0.71
N ARG A 240 19.84 -9.25 1.30
CA ARG A 240 19.89 -10.55 0.60
C ARG A 240 18.81 -10.65 -0.48
N MET A 241 17.59 -10.18 -0.20
CA MET A 241 16.49 -10.19 -1.17
C MET A 241 16.78 -9.29 -2.39
N VAL A 242 17.37 -8.10 -2.16
CA VAL A 242 17.74 -7.19 -3.26
C VAL A 242 18.79 -7.80 -4.18
N LYS A 243 19.77 -8.54 -3.63
CA LYS A 243 20.73 -9.31 -4.46
C LYS A 243 20.03 -10.36 -5.33
N GLY A 244 18.90 -10.89 -4.86
CA GLY A 244 18.02 -11.79 -5.61
C GLY A 244 17.00 -11.09 -6.51
N HIS A 245 17.18 -9.80 -6.81
CA HIS A 245 16.30 -9.00 -7.68
C HIS A 245 14.89 -8.78 -7.09
N VAL A 246 14.72 -8.91 -5.77
CA VAL A 246 13.46 -8.62 -5.08
C VAL A 246 13.56 -7.26 -4.38
N LEU A 247 12.76 -6.29 -4.82
CA LEU A 247 12.67 -4.97 -4.21
C LEU A 247 11.72 -4.98 -3.01
N VAL A 248 12.26 -4.83 -1.81
CA VAL A 248 11.47 -4.76 -0.58
C VAL A 248 11.13 -3.30 -0.25
N ARG A 249 9.85 -2.93 -0.34
CA ARG A 249 9.37 -1.58 -0.01
C ARG A 249 9.13 -1.35 1.48
N ARG A 250 8.89 -2.43 2.24
CA ARG A 250 8.64 -2.39 3.70
C ARG A 250 9.40 -3.54 4.37
N MET A 251 10.23 -3.23 5.37
CA MET A 251 11.09 -4.24 6.01
C MET A 251 10.30 -5.38 6.65
N GLN A 252 9.11 -5.09 7.17
CA GLN A 252 8.21 -6.06 7.80
C GLN A 252 7.71 -7.13 6.81
N ALA A 253 7.68 -6.82 5.51
CA ALA A 253 7.21 -7.75 4.49
C ALA A 253 8.12 -8.98 4.34
N VAL A 254 9.40 -8.88 4.69
CA VAL A 254 10.35 -10.00 4.65
C VAL A 254 9.92 -11.11 5.61
N GLU A 255 9.49 -10.74 6.80
CA GLU A 255 9.04 -11.71 7.81
C GLU A 255 7.64 -12.24 7.51
N ALA A 256 6.73 -11.38 7.06
CA ALA A 256 5.40 -11.79 6.61
C ALA A 256 5.47 -12.84 5.49
N LEU A 257 6.37 -12.66 4.51
CA LEU A 257 6.59 -13.63 3.43
C LEU A 257 7.17 -14.95 3.97
N GLY A 258 8.12 -14.90 4.90
CA GLY A 258 8.70 -16.10 5.52
C GLY A 258 7.71 -16.88 6.38
N ALA A 259 6.70 -16.20 6.93
CA ALA A 259 5.63 -16.82 7.72
C ALA A 259 4.39 -17.17 6.89
N ALA A 260 4.37 -16.88 5.58
CA ALA A 260 3.22 -17.13 4.73
C ALA A 260 2.94 -18.64 4.60
N THR A 261 1.71 -19.04 4.88
CA THR A 261 1.22 -20.42 4.73
C THR A 261 0.33 -20.60 3.51
N VAL A 262 -0.21 -19.50 2.99
CA VAL A 262 -1.09 -19.45 1.81
C VAL A 262 -0.57 -18.37 0.88
N ILE A 263 -0.40 -18.73 -0.39
CA ILE A 263 -0.04 -17.77 -1.45
C ILE A 263 -1.27 -17.62 -2.34
N CYS A 264 -1.87 -16.44 -2.29
CA CYS A 264 -2.88 -16.01 -3.26
C CYS A 264 -2.14 -15.32 -4.41
N THR A 265 -2.21 -15.90 -5.59
CA THR A 265 -1.56 -15.35 -6.80
C THR A 265 -2.62 -14.97 -7.81
N ASP A 266 -2.39 -13.86 -8.50
CA ASP A 266 -3.10 -13.56 -9.73
C ASP A 266 -2.61 -14.48 -10.87
N LYS A 267 -3.43 -14.66 -11.89
CA LYS A 267 -3.12 -15.46 -13.09
C LYS A 267 -2.33 -14.62 -14.08
N THR A 268 -2.97 -13.58 -14.60
CA THR A 268 -2.46 -12.80 -15.73
C THR A 268 -1.30 -11.91 -15.29
N GLY A 269 -0.15 -11.99 -15.96
CA GLY A 269 1.02 -11.16 -15.64
C GLY A 269 1.77 -11.54 -14.35
N THR A 270 1.27 -12.52 -13.58
CA THR A 270 1.95 -13.08 -12.39
C THR A 270 2.34 -14.53 -12.62
N LEU A 271 1.39 -15.42 -12.91
CA LEU A 271 1.68 -16.80 -13.30
C LEU A 271 1.95 -16.92 -14.81
N THR A 272 1.25 -16.12 -15.61
CA THR A 272 1.44 -16.03 -17.06
C THR A 272 2.25 -14.80 -17.42
N GLN A 273 2.87 -14.81 -18.61
CA GLN A 273 3.60 -13.65 -19.11
C GLN A 273 2.69 -12.50 -19.55
N GLY A 274 1.36 -12.68 -19.54
CA GLY A 274 0.41 -11.67 -20.01
C GLY A 274 0.44 -11.44 -21.53
N ILE A 275 1.10 -12.33 -22.28
CA ILE A 275 1.24 -12.28 -23.75
C ILE A 275 0.55 -13.51 -24.34
N MET A 276 -0.17 -13.31 -25.44
CA MET A 276 -0.81 -14.40 -26.17
C MET A 276 0.22 -15.12 -27.04
N GLU A 277 0.31 -16.43 -26.90
CA GLU A 277 1.22 -17.30 -27.66
C GLU A 277 0.46 -18.46 -28.30
N VAL A 278 0.81 -18.79 -29.54
CA VAL A 278 0.32 -20.02 -30.19
C VAL A 278 0.94 -21.23 -29.49
N ARG A 279 0.10 -22.09 -28.90
CA ARG A 279 0.55 -23.31 -28.18
C ARG A 279 0.53 -24.54 -29.06
N GLU A 280 -0.49 -24.68 -29.89
CA GLU A 280 -0.72 -25.86 -30.71
C GLU A 280 -1.31 -25.43 -32.06
N VAL A 281 -0.99 -26.18 -33.11
CA VAL A 281 -1.51 -25.97 -34.47
C VAL A 281 -2.13 -27.29 -34.94
N TRP A 282 -3.37 -27.24 -35.41
CA TRP A 282 -4.09 -28.39 -35.91
C TRP A 282 -4.59 -28.15 -37.34
N PRO A 283 -4.41 -29.09 -38.29
CA PRO A 283 -3.71 -30.37 -38.14
C PRO A 283 -2.16 -30.20 -38.10
N PRO A 284 -1.45 -31.00 -37.29
CA PRO A 284 -0.01 -30.84 -37.07
C PRO A 284 0.81 -31.08 -38.34
N GLU A 285 0.37 -31.99 -39.22
CA GLU A 285 1.01 -32.24 -40.53
C GLU A 285 0.98 -31.03 -41.48
N ALA A 286 0.05 -30.09 -41.28
CA ALA A 286 -0.08 -28.89 -42.10
C ALA A 286 0.43 -27.63 -41.39
N ALA A 287 1.07 -27.75 -40.21
CA ALA A 287 1.44 -26.61 -39.38
C ALA A 287 2.21 -25.49 -40.12
N PRO A 288 3.21 -25.78 -40.99
CA PRO A 288 3.90 -24.72 -41.73
C PRO A 288 2.95 -23.91 -42.62
N ARG A 289 2.05 -24.60 -43.33
CA ARG A 289 1.11 -23.96 -44.26
C ARG A 289 0.01 -23.21 -43.52
N VAL A 290 -0.44 -23.70 -42.36
CA VAL A 290 -1.42 -23.00 -41.51
C VAL A 290 -0.81 -21.71 -40.96
N LEU A 291 0.44 -21.74 -40.49
CA LEU A 291 1.13 -20.55 -39.99
C LEU A 291 1.43 -19.54 -41.10
N GLU A 292 1.79 -19.99 -42.31
CA GLU A 292 1.95 -19.10 -43.48
C GLU A 292 0.65 -18.38 -43.83
N VAL A 293 -0.48 -19.10 -43.86
CA VAL A 293 -1.79 -18.49 -44.10
C VAL A 293 -2.17 -17.55 -42.96
N ALA A 294 -1.93 -17.94 -41.70
CA ALA A 294 -2.19 -17.09 -40.55
C ALA A 294 -1.39 -15.79 -40.62
N ALA A 295 -0.10 -15.85 -40.99
CA ALA A 295 0.74 -14.66 -41.19
C ALA A 295 0.25 -13.79 -42.35
N ALA A 296 -0.15 -14.40 -43.47
CA ALA A 296 -0.69 -13.67 -44.63
C ALA A 296 -2.05 -13.01 -44.37
N CYS A 297 -2.83 -13.54 -43.42
CA CYS A 297 -4.12 -13.01 -42.98
C CYS A 297 -4.02 -12.18 -41.69
N CYS A 298 -2.81 -11.83 -41.25
CA CYS A 298 -2.58 -11.02 -40.06
C CYS A 298 -2.28 -9.57 -40.46
N ASP A 299 -2.94 -8.62 -39.80
CA ASP A 299 -2.71 -7.19 -39.92
C ASP A 299 -1.83 -6.63 -38.78
N ALA A 300 -1.31 -7.50 -37.90
CA ALA A 300 -0.42 -7.09 -36.83
C ALA A 300 0.95 -6.64 -37.40
N GLU A 301 1.37 -5.43 -37.04
CA GLU A 301 2.71 -4.94 -37.34
C GLU A 301 3.73 -5.47 -36.32
N LEU A 302 4.84 -6.02 -36.80
CA LEU A 302 5.99 -6.38 -35.95
C LEU A 302 6.70 -5.08 -35.56
N GLY A 303 6.38 -4.57 -34.37
CA GLY A 303 7.03 -3.41 -33.75
C GLY A 303 8.47 -3.68 -33.30
#